data_AF-A0A0M4EI39-F1
#
_entry.id   AF-A0A0M4EI39-F1
#
_cell.length_a   1.000
_cell.length_b   1.000
_cell.length_c   1.000
_cell.angle_alpha   90.00
_cell.angle_beta   90.00
_cell.angle_gamma   90.00
#
_symmetry.space_group_name_H-M   'P 1'
#
loop_
_entity.id
_entity.type
_entity.pdbx_description
1 polymer ?
#
loop_
_entity_poly.entity_id
_entity_poly.type
_entity_poly.pdbx_seq_one_letter_code
_entity_poly.pdbx_strand_id
1 'polypeptide(L)'
;MALSFRLTRLAGGGRWSTCCSLQNGHRLALLGSGRRVQCIQMFKNYATQAQEKTTGSASPPQIKRNVAAEITSVGKAIYETGWDEKKPKKPAQPQEAGLGPNLSKYIPDEPEQPKKDKELDTQKTKREQMRDDMQDYIFTRYFNYVKNYDKVLEKNFPKAMQLYRVFFDGVTMFFADMKRFLKISRIANNSPQGVRALNRQELELYMQMPRDMMKVAPALIGCSLPMVGYAFFPLVFYYPRSFLTPHFWTLQQRAEFLDYYIKHRLQCNKSVFRCLQSKLKSLAGHPHHTEFECILGQLGSGTHPTPEALIAVKDIFAEGPYSLLGMPRKHVKCLIKMHGLPNSIFKRHRLHEHAFLVHYMDLAITREGGVHNLSSEALRYSCYLRGLNPANLSNEQMIEWLRNWVKVSTSIQGEHITLFLHLPILLGYNHPNNWKTIYGHKTDGV
;
A
#
# COMPACT_ATOMS: atom_id res chain seq x y z
N MET A 1 -50.52 8.55 -8.57
CA MET A 1 -50.49 9.90 -9.17
C MET A 1 -49.26 10.01 -10.04
N ALA A 2 -49.48 9.99 -11.34
CA ALA A 2 -48.47 10.15 -12.38
C ALA A 2 -48.09 11.62 -12.53
N LEU A 3 -46.87 11.91 -12.97
CA LEU A 3 -46.60 12.98 -13.93
C LEU A 3 -45.17 12.85 -14.47
N SER A 4 -45.11 12.32 -15.69
CA SER A 4 -44.02 12.54 -16.64
C SER A 4 -44.08 13.98 -17.15
N PHE A 5 -42.94 14.63 -17.40
CA PHE A 5 -42.84 15.63 -18.46
C PHE A 5 -41.47 15.57 -19.14
N ARG A 6 -41.51 15.31 -20.45
CA ARG A 6 -40.47 15.64 -21.44
C ARG A 6 -40.45 17.16 -21.65
N LEU A 7 -39.32 17.71 -22.09
CA LEU A 7 -39.14 18.77 -23.11
C LEU A 7 -37.63 19.08 -23.20
N THR A 8 -36.93 18.60 -24.24
CA THR A 8 -36.53 19.27 -25.50
C THR A 8 -35.24 20.10 -25.46
N ARG A 9 -34.39 19.77 -26.45
CA ARG A 9 -33.25 20.51 -26.99
C ARG A 9 -33.57 21.97 -27.28
N LEU A 10 -32.57 22.83 -27.09
CA LEU A 10 -32.30 23.97 -27.95
C LEU A 10 -30.80 24.07 -28.22
N ALA A 11 -30.49 24.34 -29.50
CA ALA A 11 -29.16 24.60 -30.03
C ALA A 11 -28.77 26.06 -29.77
N GLY A 12 -27.47 26.33 -29.64
CA GLY A 12 -26.92 27.67 -29.58
C GLY A 12 -25.41 27.62 -29.78
N GLY A 13 -24.96 27.91 -30.99
CA GLY A 13 -23.55 28.08 -31.32
C GLY A 13 -23.01 29.38 -30.72
N GLY A 14 -21.76 29.34 -30.27
CA GLY A 14 -21.05 30.48 -29.72
C GLY A 14 -19.56 30.18 -29.65
N ARG A 15 -18.89 30.37 -30.79
CA ARG A 15 -17.43 30.53 -30.92
C ARG A 15 -16.98 31.59 -29.91
N TRP A 16 -15.87 31.41 -29.20
CA TRP A 16 -14.94 32.49 -28.80
C TRP A 16 -13.53 31.91 -28.69
N SER A 17 -12.62 32.51 -29.46
CA SER A 17 -11.17 32.30 -29.41
C SER A 17 -10.54 33.28 -28.42
N THR A 18 -9.54 32.78 -27.69
CA THR A 18 -8.30 33.45 -27.23
C THR A 18 -8.36 34.85 -26.63
N CYS A 19 -7.90 35.02 -25.38
CA CYS A 19 -6.54 35.49 -25.07
C CYS A 19 -6.26 35.47 -23.56
N CYS A 20 -4.97 35.42 -23.23
CA CYS A 20 -4.38 35.35 -21.89
C CYS A 20 -4.74 36.53 -20.99
N SER A 21 -4.86 36.28 -19.69
CA SER A 21 -4.36 37.19 -18.65
C SER A 21 -4.05 36.43 -17.38
N LEU A 22 -2.86 36.72 -16.88
CA LEU A 22 -2.16 36.18 -15.73
C LEU A 22 -2.39 37.15 -14.58
N GLN A 23 -3.08 36.76 -13.50
CA GLN A 23 -2.72 37.12 -12.12
C GLN A 23 -3.76 36.70 -11.07
N ASN A 24 -3.21 36.32 -9.93
CA ASN A 24 -3.79 36.35 -8.58
C ASN A 24 -4.74 35.23 -8.17
N GLY A 25 -4.18 34.33 -7.35
CA GLY A 25 -4.92 33.33 -6.58
C GLY A 25 -4.00 32.63 -5.57
N HIS A 26 -3.28 33.39 -4.74
CA HIS A 26 -2.70 32.86 -3.52
C HIS A 26 -3.83 32.55 -2.53
N ARG A 27 -4.02 31.26 -2.19
CA ARG A 27 -4.28 30.71 -0.84
C ARG A 27 -5.11 29.43 -0.93
N LEU A 28 -4.43 28.31 -0.65
CA LEU A 28 -4.87 27.12 0.12
C LEU A 28 -4.13 25.89 -0.42
N ALA A 29 -2.92 25.66 0.10
CA ALA A 29 -2.20 24.41 -0.07
C ALA A 29 -1.33 24.15 1.16
N LEU A 30 -1.96 23.74 2.25
CA LEU A 30 -1.28 23.12 3.38
C LEU A 30 -1.84 21.71 3.54
N LEU A 31 -1.04 20.75 3.07
CA LEU A 31 -0.98 19.31 3.35
C LEU A 31 -0.60 18.57 2.05
N GLY A 32 0.71 18.47 1.80
CA GLY A 32 1.25 17.77 0.63
C GLY A 32 2.70 18.10 0.25
N SER A 33 3.41 18.92 1.04
CA SER A 33 4.73 19.45 0.69
C SER A 33 5.81 18.36 0.51
N GLY A 34 5.78 17.28 1.30
CA GLY A 34 6.84 16.26 1.28
C GLY A 34 6.97 15.47 -0.05
N ARG A 35 5.85 15.09 -0.68
CA ARG A 35 5.88 14.37 -1.97
C ARG A 35 6.27 15.29 -3.13
N ARG A 36 5.96 16.58 -3.05
CA ARG A 36 6.24 17.54 -4.13
C ARG A 36 7.74 17.80 -4.29
N VAL A 37 8.47 17.89 -3.17
CA VAL A 37 9.92 18.14 -3.17
C VAL A 37 10.68 16.91 -3.68
N GLN A 38 10.32 15.70 -3.27
CA GLN A 38 10.95 14.47 -3.77
C GLN A 38 10.69 14.22 -5.28
N CYS A 39 9.49 14.51 -5.79
CA CYS A 39 9.19 14.39 -7.23
C CYS A 39 9.95 15.41 -8.10
N ILE A 40 10.14 16.65 -7.62
CA ILE A 40 10.92 17.66 -8.34
C ILE A 40 12.40 17.27 -8.37
N GLN A 41 12.93 16.69 -7.28
CA GLN A 41 14.29 16.17 -7.23
C GLN A 41 14.48 14.99 -8.22
N MET A 42 13.51 14.08 -8.33
CA MET A 42 13.57 12.98 -9.32
C MET A 42 13.55 13.47 -10.77
N PHE A 43 12.72 14.47 -11.10
CA PHE A 43 12.67 15.05 -12.45
C PHE A 43 13.98 15.76 -12.83
N LYS A 44 14.56 16.52 -11.88
CA LYS A 44 15.87 17.15 -12.06
C LYS A 44 16.96 16.09 -12.27
N ASN A 45 17.05 15.08 -11.40
CA ASN A 45 18.08 14.03 -11.49
C ASN A 45 17.99 13.21 -12.79
N TYR A 46 16.79 13.05 -13.37
CA TYR A 46 16.62 12.38 -14.65
C TYR A 46 17.10 13.24 -15.82
N ALA A 47 16.83 14.55 -15.81
CA ALA A 47 17.30 15.49 -16.84
C ALA A 47 18.83 15.72 -16.78
N THR A 48 19.41 15.78 -15.58
CA THR A 48 20.87 16.01 -15.40
C THR A 48 21.70 14.81 -15.84
N GLN A 49 21.16 13.58 -15.80
CA GLN A 49 21.88 12.37 -16.19
C GLN A 49 21.94 12.12 -17.70
N ALA A 50 21.25 12.92 -18.52
CA ALA A 50 21.37 12.88 -19.98
C ALA A 50 22.60 13.66 -20.50
N GLN A 51 23.32 14.42 -19.66
CA GLN A 51 24.38 15.33 -20.11
C GLN A 51 25.79 15.12 -19.53
N GLU A 52 26.02 14.21 -18.58
CA GLU A 52 27.36 14.07 -17.99
C GLU A 52 28.06 12.77 -18.38
N LYS A 53 28.84 12.86 -19.45
CA LYS A 53 29.97 11.96 -19.71
C LYS A 53 31.19 12.76 -20.16
N THR A 54 31.84 13.47 -19.23
CA THR A 54 33.29 13.79 -19.29
C THR A 54 33.81 14.39 -17.97
N THR A 55 34.91 13.77 -17.48
CA THR A 55 36.01 14.30 -16.65
C THR A 55 35.79 14.81 -15.22
N GLY A 56 36.53 14.20 -14.27
CA GLY A 56 37.46 14.96 -13.41
C GLY A 56 37.17 15.11 -11.91
N SER A 57 37.72 14.19 -11.10
CA SER A 57 38.36 14.37 -9.78
C SER A 57 38.18 15.70 -9.01
N ALA A 58 37.59 15.64 -7.80
CA ALA A 58 38.06 16.35 -6.59
C ALA A 58 37.42 15.81 -5.29
N SER A 59 38.24 15.68 -4.23
CA SER A 59 37.90 15.20 -2.88
C SER A 59 37.14 16.23 -2.01
N PRO A 60 36.39 15.80 -0.97
CA PRO A 60 35.43 16.65 -0.25
C PRO A 60 36.02 17.34 1.00
N PRO A 61 35.52 18.53 1.39
CA PRO A 61 35.89 19.12 2.68
C PRO A 61 35.00 18.60 3.81
N GLN A 62 35.65 18.28 4.93
CA GLN A 62 35.03 17.91 6.19
C GLN A 62 34.42 19.12 6.90
N ILE A 63 33.17 19.00 7.35
CA ILE A 63 32.59 19.89 8.36
C ILE A 63 32.05 19.03 9.49
N LYS A 64 32.78 19.03 10.60
CA LYS A 64 32.34 18.48 11.90
C LYS A 64 31.29 19.42 12.47
N ARG A 65 30.06 18.94 12.67
CA ARG A 65 29.12 19.50 13.65
C ARG A 65 28.53 18.38 14.47
N ASN A 66 28.92 18.39 15.74
CA ASN A 66 28.39 17.55 16.80
C ASN A 66 26.94 17.95 17.07
N VAL A 67 25.97 17.17 16.55
CA VAL A 67 24.54 17.27 16.88
C VAL A 67 24.09 16.04 17.71
N ALA A 68 25.04 15.17 18.06
CA ALA A 68 24.80 13.91 18.77
C ALA A 68 24.59 14.04 20.30
N ALA A 69 24.54 15.26 20.84
CA ALA A 69 24.40 15.48 22.29
C ALA A 69 23.01 15.98 22.74
N GLU A 70 22.08 16.28 21.83
CA GLU A 70 20.82 16.96 22.19
C GLU A 70 19.53 16.20 21.85
N ILE A 71 19.62 14.93 21.41
CA ILE A 71 18.43 14.08 21.11
C ILE A 71 18.37 12.84 22.01
N THR A 72 19.02 12.90 23.18
CA THR A 72 18.99 11.80 24.18
C THR A 72 18.06 12.07 25.35
N SER A 73 17.43 13.25 25.41
CA SER A 73 16.54 13.64 26.51
C SER A 73 15.08 13.17 26.33
N VAL A 74 14.57 13.11 25.09
CA VAL A 74 13.16 12.74 24.83
C VAL A 74 12.98 11.21 24.64
N GLY A 75 14.07 10.48 24.39
CA GLY A 75 14.04 9.03 24.15
C GLY A 75 14.24 8.15 25.39
N LYS A 76 14.73 8.69 26.51
CA LYS A 76 15.05 7.90 27.72
C LYS A 76 13.80 7.59 28.57
N ALA A 77 12.81 8.49 28.59
CA ALA A 77 11.58 8.31 29.36
C ALA A 77 10.64 7.22 28.81
N ILE A 78 10.76 6.89 27.51
CA ILE A 78 9.92 5.85 26.86
C ILE A 78 10.61 4.48 26.88
N TYR A 79 11.95 4.42 27.05
CA TYR A 79 12.67 3.16 27.15
C TYR A 79 12.62 2.54 28.55
N GLU A 80 12.37 3.34 29.59
CA GLU A 80 12.22 2.87 30.97
C GLU A 80 10.77 2.43 31.31
N THR A 81 9.82 2.56 30.37
CA THR A 81 8.40 2.22 30.58
C THR A 81 7.88 1.27 29.49
N GLY A 82 8.31 0.00 29.54
CA GLY A 82 7.70 -1.09 28.77
C GLY A 82 8.13 -2.44 29.32
N TRP A 83 7.27 -3.10 30.09
CA TRP A 83 6.56 -4.32 29.64
C TRP A 83 7.49 -5.50 29.32
N ASP A 84 7.80 -6.28 30.35
CA ASP A 84 8.07 -7.71 30.22
C ASP A 84 7.46 -8.46 31.42
N GLU A 85 6.39 -9.20 31.16
CA GLU A 85 5.83 -10.20 32.06
C GLU A 85 6.66 -11.50 31.95
N LYS A 86 7.28 -11.95 33.04
CA LYS A 86 7.16 -13.33 33.57
C LYS A 86 8.01 -13.58 34.83
N LYS A 87 7.27 -13.98 35.88
CA LYS A 87 7.59 -14.90 37.00
C LYS A 87 8.22 -14.34 38.31
N PRO A 88 7.94 -15.00 39.46
CA PRO A 88 7.25 -14.36 40.58
C PRO A 88 8.07 -14.34 41.89
N LYS A 89 7.73 -13.48 42.86
CA LYS A 89 8.00 -13.74 44.30
C LYS A 89 7.32 -12.75 45.26
N LYS A 90 6.61 -13.36 46.23
CA LYS A 90 6.34 -13.06 47.65
C LYS A 90 6.18 -11.60 48.13
N PRO A 91 5.10 -11.28 48.88
CA PRO A 91 4.99 -10.02 49.60
C PRO A 91 5.82 -10.02 50.89
N ALA A 92 6.56 -8.93 51.10
CA ALA A 92 7.28 -8.61 52.34
C ALA A 92 6.52 -7.54 53.14
N GLN A 93 6.56 -7.70 54.46
CA GLN A 93 6.01 -6.85 55.52
C GLN A 93 6.60 -5.42 55.53
N PRO A 94 5.90 -4.44 56.11
CA PRO A 94 6.54 -3.24 56.67
C PRO A 94 6.83 -3.42 58.17
N GLN A 95 8.07 -3.10 58.53
CA GLN A 95 8.59 -2.99 59.90
C GLN A 95 8.27 -1.61 60.52
N GLU A 96 8.15 -1.61 61.84
CA GLU A 96 8.09 -0.46 62.74
C GLU A 96 9.42 0.30 62.86
N ALA A 97 9.33 1.60 63.20
CA ALA A 97 10.11 2.34 64.21
C ALA A 97 9.83 3.85 64.01
N GLY A 98 9.56 4.70 64.99
CA GLY A 98 9.40 4.62 66.44
C GLY A 98 9.30 6.06 66.98
N LEU A 99 8.73 6.27 68.17
CA LEU A 99 9.01 7.40 69.08
C LEU A 99 8.23 7.18 70.39
N GLY A 100 8.91 7.27 71.55
CA GLY A 100 8.28 7.47 72.88
C GLY A 100 8.74 8.81 73.48
N PRO A 101 8.50 9.12 74.78
CA PRO A 101 7.60 8.49 75.77
C PRO A 101 6.72 9.49 76.61
N ASN A 102 5.78 8.94 77.39
CA ASN A 102 5.15 9.41 78.66
C ASN A 102 4.71 10.88 78.88
N LEU A 103 3.42 11.12 79.24
CA LEU A 103 3.02 11.73 80.52
C LEU A 103 1.48 11.73 80.79
N SER A 104 1.10 11.34 82.02
CA SER A 104 0.03 11.90 82.88
C SER A 104 -1.44 11.43 82.80
N LYS A 105 -1.83 10.73 83.88
CA LYS A 105 -2.95 10.98 84.83
C LYS A 105 -4.37 10.43 84.58
N TYR A 106 -4.81 9.77 85.67
CA TYR A 106 -6.11 9.77 86.36
C TYR A 106 -7.05 8.55 86.18
N ILE A 107 -7.30 7.88 87.32
CA ILE A 107 -8.37 6.90 87.61
C ILE A 107 -9.36 7.63 88.56
N PRO A 108 -10.68 7.38 88.53
CA PRO A 108 -11.26 6.36 89.42
C PRO A 108 -12.44 5.52 88.84
N ASP A 109 -12.51 4.27 89.32
CA ASP A 109 -13.61 3.29 89.56
C ASP A 109 -15.06 3.71 89.21
N GLU A 110 -15.97 2.88 88.67
CA GLU A 110 -16.54 1.58 89.13
C GLU A 110 -17.61 1.12 88.08
N PRO A 111 -18.41 0.03 88.24
CA PRO A 111 -18.16 -1.42 88.19
C PRO A 111 -18.69 -2.14 86.90
N GLU A 112 -18.33 -3.43 86.80
CA GLU A 112 -18.89 -4.54 85.98
C GLU A 112 -20.43 -4.49 85.73
N GLN A 113 -21.06 -4.87 84.60
CA GLN A 113 -21.01 -6.07 83.71
C GLN A 113 -22.16 -5.90 82.62
N PRO A 114 -22.52 -6.82 81.69
CA PRO A 114 -21.77 -7.39 80.54
C PRO A 114 -22.58 -7.53 79.18
N LYS A 115 -21.88 -7.91 78.10
CA LYS A 115 -22.28 -8.90 77.06
C LYS A 115 -23.18 -8.60 75.83
N LYS A 116 -23.60 -7.37 75.49
CA LYS A 116 -24.35 -7.15 74.20
C LYS A 116 -23.53 -6.64 73.01
N ASP A 117 -22.40 -5.98 73.22
CA ASP A 117 -21.68 -5.32 72.11
C ASP A 117 -20.73 -6.27 71.35
N LYS A 118 -20.23 -7.33 72.00
CA LYS A 118 -19.33 -8.31 71.36
C LYS A 118 -20.03 -9.18 70.31
N GLU A 119 -21.32 -9.48 70.47
CA GLU A 119 -22.07 -10.27 69.48
C GLU A 119 -22.40 -9.46 68.21
N LEU A 120 -22.69 -8.17 68.36
CA LEU A 120 -23.00 -7.28 67.23
C LEU A 120 -21.75 -6.96 66.39
N ASP A 121 -20.60 -6.80 67.03
CA ASP A 121 -19.32 -6.55 66.35
C ASP A 121 -18.84 -7.80 65.62
N THR A 122 -18.91 -8.97 66.26
CA THR A 122 -18.58 -10.26 65.62
C THR A 122 -19.51 -10.59 64.44
N GLN A 123 -20.78 -10.19 64.50
CA GLN A 123 -21.72 -10.32 63.37
C GLN A 123 -21.42 -9.32 62.23
N LYS A 124 -21.00 -8.09 62.55
CA LYS A 124 -20.55 -7.12 61.54
C LYS A 124 -19.30 -7.61 60.80
N THR A 125 -18.29 -8.11 61.53
CA THR A 125 -17.06 -8.64 60.92
C THR A 125 -17.34 -9.86 60.04
N LYS A 126 -18.25 -10.77 60.44
CA LYS A 126 -18.68 -11.90 59.60
C LYS A 126 -19.43 -11.47 58.34
N ARG A 127 -20.25 -10.41 58.42
CA ARG A 127 -20.96 -9.85 57.24
C ARG A 127 -20.02 -9.13 56.29
N GLU A 128 -18.98 -8.48 56.80
CA GLU A 128 -17.93 -7.84 56.01
C GLU A 128 -17.05 -8.88 55.32
N GLN A 129 -16.62 -9.93 56.03
CA GLN A 129 -15.91 -11.07 55.44
C GLN A 129 -16.72 -11.78 54.35
N MET A 130 -18.01 -12.07 54.59
CA MET A 130 -18.88 -12.64 53.56
C MET A 130 -19.04 -11.75 52.32
N ARG A 131 -18.95 -10.42 52.49
CA ARG A 131 -19.02 -9.46 51.38
C ARG A 131 -17.75 -9.49 50.56
N ASP A 132 -16.58 -9.52 51.21
CA ASP A 132 -15.28 -9.56 50.55
C ASP A 132 -15.09 -10.89 49.82
N ASP A 133 -15.47 -12.02 50.42
CA ASP A 133 -15.44 -13.34 49.77
C ASP A 133 -16.37 -13.40 48.54
N MET A 134 -17.55 -12.76 48.63
CA MET A 134 -18.49 -12.70 47.51
C MET A 134 -18.00 -11.77 46.40
N GLN A 135 -17.36 -10.65 46.74
CA GLN A 135 -16.69 -9.76 45.78
C GLN A 135 -15.56 -10.50 45.08
N ASP A 136 -14.67 -11.16 45.81
CA ASP A 136 -13.56 -11.94 45.26
C ASP A 136 -14.05 -13.09 44.37
N TYR A 137 -15.15 -13.75 44.72
CA TYR A 137 -15.76 -14.77 43.87
C TYR A 137 -16.31 -14.18 42.55
N ILE A 138 -17.00 -13.04 42.61
CA ILE A 138 -17.52 -12.35 41.42
C ILE A 138 -16.37 -11.86 40.55
N PHE A 139 -15.35 -11.23 41.14
CA PHE A 139 -14.15 -10.79 40.43
C PHE A 139 -13.40 -11.98 39.81
N THR A 140 -13.21 -13.07 40.54
CA THR A 140 -12.53 -14.28 40.04
C THR A 140 -13.32 -14.93 38.90
N ARG A 141 -14.65 -15.00 38.99
CA ARG A 141 -15.50 -15.56 37.94
C ARG A 141 -15.53 -14.66 36.71
N TYR A 142 -15.58 -13.34 36.88
CA TYR A 142 -15.43 -12.38 35.80
C TYR A 142 -14.06 -12.49 35.14
N PHE A 143 -12.98 -12.53 35.91
CA PHE A 143 -11.62 -12.66 35.38
C PHE A 143 -11.42 -14.00 34.66
N ASN A 144 -11.97 -15.09 35.18
CA ASN A 144 -11.94 -16.41 34.53
C ASN A 144 -12.80 -16.44 33.26
N TYR A 145 -13.92 -15.72 33.23
CA TYR A 145 -14.73 -15.55 32.02
C TYR A 145 -13.98 -14.74 30.96
N VAL A 146 -13.37 -13.61 31.34
CA VAL A 146 -12.54 -12.77 30.45
C VAL A 146 -11.34 -13.56 29.93
N LYS A 147 -10.64 -14.32 30.77
CA LYS A 147 -9.50 -15.17 30.35
C LYS A 147 -9.90 -16.33 29.45
N ASN A 148 -11.12 -16.86 29.59
CA ASN A 148 -11.64 -17.92 28.73
C ASN A 148 -12.51 -17.39 27.58
N TYR A 149 -12.61 -16.06 27.42
CA TYR A 149 -13.50 -15.44 26.45
C TYR A 149 -13.12 -15.81 25.02
N ASP A 150 -11.82 -15.95 24.73
CA ASP A 150 -11.31 -16.46 23.45
C ASP A 150 -11.85 -17.87 23.13
N LYS A 151 -11.87 -18.76 24.13
CA LYS A 151 -12.39 -20.14 23.96
C LYS A 151 -13.91 -20.16 23.77
N VAL A 152 -14.62 -19.26 24.45
CA VAL A 152 -16.07 -19.11 24.32
C VAL A 152 -16.43 -18.53 22.94
N LEU A 153 -15.66 -17.54 22.46
CA LEU A 153 -15.79 -16.96 21.12
C LEU A 153 -15.45 -17.98 20.01
N GLU A 154 -14.40 -18.77 20.17
CA GLU A 154 -14.04 -19.84 19.24
C GLU A 154 -15.15 -20.88 19.09
N LYS A 155 -15.78 -21.25 20.20
CA LYS A 155 -16.86 -22.24 20.23
C LYS A 155 -18.16 -21.69 19.63
N ASN A 156 -18.50 -20.43 19.93
CA ASN A 156 -19.79 -19.86 19.55
C ASN A 156 -19.76 -19.17 18.17
N PHE A 157 -18.61 -18.62 17.75
CA PHE A 157 -18.46 -17.84 16.51
C PHE A 157 -17.13 -18.13 15.79
N PRO A 158 -16.90 -19.37 15.30
CA PRO A 158 -15.63 -19.76 14.69
C PRO A 158 -15.26 -18.90 13.46
N LYS A 159 -16.25 -18.47 12.67
CA LYS A 159 -16.03 -17.58 11.50
C LYS A 159 -15.57 -16.19 11.91
N ALA A 160 -16.11 -15.63 13.00
CA ALA A 160 -15.70 -14.33 13.50
C ALA A 160 -14.27 -14.37 14.05
N MET A 161 -13.90 -15.46 14.72
CA MET A 161 -12.52 -15.64 15.21
C MET A 161 -11.50 -15.79 14.08
N GLN A 162 -11.84 -16.49 13.01
CA GLN A 162 -10.96 -16.56 11.82
C GLN A 162 -10.72 -15.16 11.22
N LEU A 163 -11.77 -14.35 11.09
CA LEU A 163 -11.66 -12.97 10.61
C LEU A 163 -10.84 -12.10 11.56
N TYR A 164 -11.04 -12.24 12.88
CA TYR A 164 -10.26 -11.54 13.89
C TYR A 164 -8.76 -11.88 13.77
N ARG A 165 -8.40 -13.17 13.69
CA ARG A 165 -7.01 -13.60 13.53
C ARG A 165 -6.38 -13.04 12.25
N VAL A 166 -7.03 -13.21 11.10
CA VAL A 166 -6.56 -12.67 9.81
C VAL A 166 -6.37 -11.15 9.89
N PHE A 167 -7.27 -10.44 10.58
CA PHE A 167 -7.15 -9.00 10.75
C PHE A 167 -5.94 -8.62 11.63
N PHE A 168 -5.76 -9.25 12.79
CA PHE A 168 -4.64 -8.96 13.71
C PHE A 168 -3.27 -9.35 13.11
N ASP A 169 -3.20 -10.47 12.42
CA ASP A 169 -2.03 -10.86 11.64
C ASP A 169 -1.75 -9.82 10.56
N GLY A 170 -2.80 -9.34 9.87
CA GLY A 170 -2.73 -8.27 8.89
C GLY A 170 -2.22 -6.95 9.45
N VAL A 171 -2.66 -6.55 10.65
CA VAL A 171 -2.15 -5.36 11.36
C VAL A 171 -0.65 -5.51 11.58
N THR A 172 -0.22 -6.65 12.12
CA THR A 172 1.19 -6.92 12.42
C THR A 172 2.06 -6.86 11.17
N MET A 173 1.64 -7.52 10.08
CA MET A 173 2.33 -7.50 8.80
C MET A 173 2.39 -6.09 8.20
N PHE A 174 1.27 -5.35 8.21
CA PHE A 174 1.22 -3.99 7.70
C PHE A 174 2.15 -3.03 8.46
N PHE A 175 2.23 -3.13 9.80
CA PHE A 175 3.14 -2.32 10.60
C PHE A 175 4.62 -2.66 10.32
N ALA A 176 4.94 -3.94 10.12
CA ALA A 176 6.29 -4.36 9.75
C ALA A 176 6.71 -3.75 8.41
N ASP A 177 5.83 -3.82 7.42
CA ASP A 177 6.03 -3.26 6.08
C ASP A 177 6.11 -1.73 6.10
N MET A 178 5.29 -1.06 6.91
CA MET A 178 5.39 0.39 7.12
C MET A 178 6.74 0.79 7.73
N LYS A 179 7.21 0.07 8.76
CA LYS A 179 8.55 0.32 9.35
C LYS A 179 9.65 0.12 8.32
N ARG A 180 9.58 -0.95 7.51
CA ARG A 180 10.53 -1.24 6.45
C ARG A 180 10.51 -0.15 5.36
N PHE A 181 9.33 0.29 4.94
CA PHE A 181 9.16 1.41 4.01
C PHE A 181 9.80 2.71 4.49
N LEU A 182 9.64 3.07 5.78
CA LEU A 182 10.28 4.26 6.33
C LEU A 182 11.81 4.18 6.29
N LYS A 183 12.38 3.00 6.57
CA LYS A 183 13.82 2.76 6.45
C LYS A 183 14.28 2.90 4.99
N ILE A 184 13.60 2.23 4.06
CA ILE A 184 13.89 2.29 2.62
C ILE A 184 13.79 3.72 2.10
N SER A 185 12.74 4.45 2.48
CA SER A 185 12.54 5.83 2.05
C SER A 185 13.68 6.75 2.53
N ARG A 186 14.20 6.52 3.74
CA ARG A 186 15.36 7.25 4.25
C ARG A 186 16.62 6.92 3.44
N ILE A 187 16.86 5.64 3.12
CA ILE A 187 18.00 5.20 2.31
C ILE A 187 17.92 5.77 0.88
N ALA A 188 16.74 5.70 0.26
CA ALA A 188 16.50 6.23 -1.08
C ALA A 188 16.65 7.75 -1.15
N ASN A 189 16.41 8.47 -0.05
CA ASN A 189 16.58 9.92 0.01
C ASN A 189 18.02 10.35 0.33
N ASN A 190 18.77 9.52 1.06
CA ASN A 190 20.13 9.84 1.49
C ASN A 190 21.22 9.28 0.57
N SER A 191 20.91 8.29 -0.27
CA SER A 191 21.88 7.70 -1.18
C SER A 191 22.07 8.54 -2.45
N PRO A 192 23.30 8.64 -2.99
CA PRO A 192 23.56 9.38 -4.22
C PRO A 192 22.86 8.77 -5.44
N GLN A 193 22.66 7.45 -5.44
CA GLN A 193 21.95 6.71 -6.49
C GLN A 193 20.42 6.71 -6.29
N GLY A 194 19.94 7.23 -5.16
CA GLY A 194 18.53 7.34 -4.83
C GLY A 194 17.77 6.01 -4.87
N VAL A 195 16.63 6.00 -5.56
CA VAL A 195 15.76 4.83 -5.72
C VAL A 195 16.46 3.69 -6.51
N ARG A 196 17.49 3.97 -7.31
CA ARG A 196 18.22 2.93 -8.07
C ARG A 196 19.02 1.97 -7.20
N ALA A 197 19.45 2.43 -6.02
CA ALA A 197 20.25 1.61 -5.10
C ALA A 197 19.43 0.48 -4.47
N LEU A 198 18.10 0.57 -4.53
CA LEU A 198 17.20 -0.37 -3.89
C LEU A 198 17.15 -1.72 -4.61
N ASN A 199 16.96 -2.78 -3.83
CA ASN A 199 16.70 -4.11 -4.34
C ASN A 199 15.27 -4.24 -4.87
N ARG A 200 14.95 -5.29 -5.63
CA ARG A 200 13.61 -5.50 -6.22
C ARG A 200 12.51 -5.48 -5.16
N GLN A 201 12.66 -6.25 -4.08
CA GLN A 201 11.66 -6.30 -3.01
C GLN A 201 11.46 -4.93 -2.34
N GLU A 202 12.54 -4.16 -2.20
CA GLU A 202 12.48 -2.83 -1.60
C GLU A 202 11.76 -1.84 -2.53
N LEU A 203 12.00 -1.94 -3.84
CA LEU A 203 11.28 -1.17 -4.86
C LEU A 203 9.78 -1.52 -4.89
N GLU A 204 9.43 -2.80 -4.81
CA GLU A 204 8.04 -3.28 -4.76
C GLU A 204 7.33 -2.66 -3.54
N LEU A 205 7.95 -2.76 -2.36
CA LEU A 205 7.44 -2.17 -1.14
C LEU A 205 7.33 -0.64 -1.22
N TYR A 206 8.36 0.02 -1.77
CA TYR A 206 8.39 1.46 -1.97
C TYR A 206 7.25 1.95 -2.87
N MET A 207 6.90 1.19 -3.90
CA MET A 207 5.79 1.50 -4.81
C MET A 207 4.41 1.24 -4.18
N GLN A 208 4.28 0.18 -3.37
CA GLN A 208 3.01 -0.29 -2.82
C GLN A 208 2.59 0.48 -1.56
N MET A 209 3.48 0.64 -0.57
CA MET A 209 3.15 1.15 0.77
C MET A 209 2.50 2.54 0.78
N PRO A 210 2.93 3.53 -0.02
CA PRO A 210 2.29 4.84 -0.06
C PRO A 210 0.83 4.80 -0.51
N ARG A 211 0.40 3.77 -1.25
CA ARG A 211 -0.98 3.57 -1.70
C ARG A 211 -1.77 2.85 -0.62
N ASP A 212 -1.18 1.83 -0.03
CA ASP A 212 -1.79 1.03 1.02
C ASP A 212 -2.06 1.87 2.27
N MET A 213 -1.13 2.74 2.68
CA MET A 213 -1.34 3.69 3.78
C MET A 213 -2.49 4.66 3.49
N MET A 214 -2.54 5.23 2.29
CA MET A 214 -3.64 6.15 1.90
C MET A 214 -4.99 5.44 1.82
N LYS A 215 -5.01 4.14 1.54
CA LYS A 215 -6.22 3.32 1.48
C LYS A 215 -6.77 2.99 2.88
N VAL A 216 -5.87 2.70 3.82
CA VAL A 216 -6.23 2.32 5.20
C VAL A 216 -6.47 3.54 6.10
N ALA A 217 -5.85 4.69 5.81
CA ALA A 217 -5.97 5.88 6.65
C ALA A 217 -7.42 6.34 6.92
N PRO A 218 -8.35 6.38 5.94
CA PRO A 218 -9.74 6.72 6.20
C PRO A 218 -10.43 5.74 7.17
N ALA A 219 -10.10 4.45 7.09
CA ALA A 219 -10.62 3.44 8.01
C ALA A 219 -10.14 3.67 9.44
N LEU A 220 -8.84 3.94 9.61
CA LEU A 220 -8.28 4.23 10.94
C LEU A 220 -8.88 5.50 11.55
N ILE A 221 -8.99 6.57 10.77
CA ILE A 221 -9.58 7.84 11.22
C ILE A 221 -11.05 7.62 11.59
N GLY A 222 -11.83 6.97 10.73
CA GLY A 222 -13.23 6.70 10.96
C GLY A 222 -13.47 5.83 12.20
N CYS A 223 -12.67 4.78 12.39
CA CYS A 223 -12.76 3.88 13.54
C CYS A 223 -12.30 4.52 14.86
N SER A 224 -11.37 5.49 14.84
CA SER A 224 -10.86 6.14 16.06
C SER A 224 -11.84 7.13 16.71
N LEU A 225 -12.88 7.57 15.98
CA LEU A 225 -13.80 8.59 16.47
C LEU A 225 -14.91 7.95 17.33
N PRO A 226 -15.20 8.50 18.53
CA PRO A 226 -16.34 8.05 19.32
C PRO A 226 -17.64 8.30 18.56
N MET A 227 -18.65 7.43 18.76
CA MET A 227 -19.92 7.37 18.01
C MET A 227 -19.78 6.97 16.53
N VAL A 228 -18.92 7.63 15.75
CA VAL A 228 -18.70 7.34 14.32
C VAL A 228 -18.06 5.96 14.13
N GLY A 229 -17.13 5.57 15.00
CA GLY A 229 -16.42 4.30 14.92
C GLY A 229 -17.33 3.08 14.95
N TYR A 230 -18.45 3.13 15.69
CA TYR A 230 -19.43 2.04 15.74
C TYR A 230 -20.14 1.81 14.41
N ALA A 231 -20.35 2.85 13.61
CA ALA A 231 -20.91 2.73 12.25
C ALA A 231 -19.82 2.40 11.21
N PHE A 232 -18.61 2.94 11.39
CA PHE A 232 -17.51 2.75 10.44
C PHE A 232 -16.93 1.35 10.48
N PHE A 233 -16.87 0.72 11.66
CA PHE A 233 -16.31 -0.62 11.81
C PHE A 233 -17.08 -1.67 10.97
N PRO A 234 -18.42 -1.82 11.07
CA PRO A 234 -19.17 -2.69 10.17
C PRO A 234 -18.96 -2.39 8.67
N LEU A 235 -18.83 -1.11 8.31
CA LEU A 235 -18.63 -0.69 6.92
C LEU A 235 -17.30 -1.18 6.35
N VAL A 236 -16.23 -1.16 7.15
CA VAL A 236 -14.89 -1.64 6.75
C VAL A 236 -14.93 -3.14 6.44
N PHE A 237 -15.62 -3.93 7.27
CA PHE A 237 -15.79 -5.37 7.04
C PHE A 237 -16.72 -5.69 5.87
N TYR A 238 -17.72 -4.84 5.61
CA TYR A 238 -18.63 -5.02 4.48
C TYR A 238 -17.97 -4.65 3.12
N TYR A 239 -17.04 -3.68 3.12
CA TYR A 239 -16.31 -3.25 1.92
C TYR A 239 -14.78 -3.43 2.03
N PRO A 240 -14.29 -4.68 2.20
CA PRO A 240 -12.86 -4.96 2.42
C PRO A 240 -12.00 -4.52 1.23
N ARG A 241 -12.52 -4.58 0.00
CA ARG A 241 -11.81 -4.17 -1.21
C ARG A 241 -11.50 -2.66 -1.24
N SER A 242 -12.34 -1.83 -0.61
CA SER A 242 -12.21 -0.38 -0.62
C SER A 242 -11.33 0.15 0.51
N PHE A 243 -11.53 -0.36 1.73
CA PHE A 243 -10.88 0.15 2.94
C PHE A 243 -9.66 -0.65 3.39
N LEU A 244 -9.58 -1.94 3.03
CA LEU A 244 -8.51 -2.82 3.45
C LEU A 244 -7.49 -3.08 2.33
N THR A 245 -6.27 -3.38 2.72
CA THR A 245 -5.16 -3.77 1.84
C THR A 245 -5.00 -5.29 1.84
N PRO A 246 -4.18 -5.86 0.93
CA PRO A 246 -3.98 -7.31 0.86
C PRO A 246 -3.55 -7.98 2.18
N HIS A 247 -2.94 -7.23 3.11
CA HIS A 247 -2.56 -7.70 4.44
C HIS A 247 -3.74 -8.20 5.28
N PHE A 248 -4.94 -7.64 5.07
CA PHE A 248 -6.13 -7.93 5.88
C PHE A 248 -7.13 -8.84 5.18
N TRP A 249 -6.80 -9.35 3.99
CA TRP A 249 -7.69 -10.19 3.21
C TRP A 249 -7.43 -11.66 3.49
N THR A 250 -8.50 -12.45 3.52
CA THR A 250 -8.35 -13.90 3.53
C THR A 250 -7.73 -14.38 2.21
N LEU A 251 -7.16 -15.58 2.18
CA LEU A 251 -6.56 -16.14 0.96
C LEU A 251 -7.57 -16.20 -0.20
N GLN A 252 -8.83 -16.55 0.11
CA GLN A 252 -9.92 -16.56 -0.86
C GLN A 252 -10.22 -15.15 -1.39
N GLN A 253 -10.41 -14.17 -0.50
CA GLN A 253 -10.65 -12.78 -0.89
C GLN A 253 -9.51 -12.21 -1.72
N ARG A 254 -8.25 -12.53 -1.38
CA ARG A 254 -7.07 -12.12 -2.14
C ARG A 254 -7.12 -12.68 -3.56
N ALA A 255 -7.45 -13.95 -3.74
CA ALA A 255 -7.58 -14.56 -5.06
C ALA A 255 -8.71 -13.90 -5.89
N GLU A 256 -9.90 -13.75 -5.31
CA GLU A 256 -11.07 -13.15 -5.96
C GLU A 256 -10.82 -11.68 -6.36
N PHE A 257 -10.21 -10.89 -5.47
CA PHE A 257 -9.94 -9.48 -5.75
C PHE A 257 -8.83 -9.30 -6.78
N LEU A 258 -7.78 -10.13 -6.76
CA LEU A 258 -6.75 -10.11 -7.78
C LEU A 258 -7.33 -10.43 -9.16
N ASP A 259 -8.19 -11.44 -9.26
CA ASP A 259 -8.90 -11.77 -10.51
C ASP A 259 -9.77 -10.60 -11.00
N TYR A 260 -10.56 -10.00 -10.09
CA TYR A 260 -11.34 -8.81 -10.40
C TYR A 260 -10.48 -7.66 -10.95
N TYR A 261 -9.35 -7.36 -10.31
CA TYR A 261 -8.49 -6.25 -10.70
C TYR A 261 -7.78 -6.49 -12.03
N ILE A 262 -7.23 -7.69 -12.26
CA ILE A 262 -6.58 -8.00 -13.54
C ILE A 262 -7.59 -7.99 -14.68
N LYS A 263 -8.79 -8.54 -14.49
CA LYS A 263 -9.88 -8.49 -15.48
C LYS A 263 -10.22 -7.05 -15.86
N HIS A 264 -10.36 -6.15 -14.88
CA HIS A 264 -10.66 -4.74 -15.14
C HIS A 264 -9.52 -4.01 -15.88
N ARG A 265 -8.26 -4.33 -15.57
CA ARG A 265 -7.09 -3.79 -16.29
C ARG A 265 -7.07 -4.25 -17.75
N LEU A 266 -7.27 -5.55 -17.97
CA LEU A 266 -7.23 -6.18 -19.30
C LEU A 266 -8.32 -5.68 -20.26
N GLN A 267 -9.50 -5.30 -19.74
CA GLN A 267 -10.58 -4.69 -20.55
C GLN A 267 -10.14 -3.42 -21.31
N CYS A 268 -9.12 -2.71 -20.81
CA CYS A 268 -8.61 -1.51 -21.45
C CYS A 268 -7.66 -1.79 -22.61
N ASN A 269 -7.13 -3.02 -22.74
CA ASN A 269 -6.10 -3.36 -23.72
C ASN A 269 -6.57 -3.11 -25.16
N LYS A 270 -7.81 -3.50 -25.49
CA LYS A 270 -8.41 -3.25 -26.82
C LYS A 270 -8.44 -1.76 -27.15
N SER A 271 -8.72 -0.90 -26.17
CA SER A 271 -8.79 0.55 -26.39
C SER A 271 -7.42 1.16 -26.65
N VAL A 272 -6.40 0.73 -25.91
CA VAL A 272 -5.01 1.18 -26.11
C VAL A 272 -4.48 0.68 -27.46
N PHE A 273 -4.75 -0.58 -27.82
CA PHE A 273 -4.38 -1.10 -29.14
C PHE A 273 -5.00 -0.30 -30.29
N ARG A 274 -6.28 0.07 -30.17
CA ARG A 274 -6.94 0.95 -31.16
C ARG A 274 -6.33 2.35 -31.19
N CYS A 275 -5.87 2.88 -30.05
CA CYS A 275 -5.13 4.14 -30.02
C CYS A 275 -3.79 4.02 -30.76
N LEU A 276 -3.06 2.92 -30.60
CA LEU A 276 -1.82 2.65 -31.34
C LEU A 276 -2.07 2.64 -32.85
N GLN A 277 -3.05 1.85 -33.31
CA GLN A 277 -3.43 1.77 -34.72
C GLN A 277 -3.86 3.12 -35.31
N SER A 278 -4.65 3.91 -34.55
CA SER A 278 -5.18 5.18 -35.07
C SER A 278 -4.11 6.24 -35.36
N LYS A 279 -2.91 6.10 -34.78
CA LYS A 279 -1.80 7.04 -34.95
C LYS A 279 -0.71 6.55 -35.89
N LEU A 280 -0.84 5.33 -36.42
CA LEU A 280 0.15 4.73 -37.32
C LEU A 280 0.36 5.58 -38.57
N LYS A 281 -0.72 6.09 -39.18
CA LYS A 281 -0.63 6.97 -40.38
C LYS A 281 0.19 8.24 -40.14
N SER A 282 0.26 8.73 -38.89
CA SER A 282 1.07 9.91 -38.54
C SER A 282 2.57 9.62 -38.50
N LEU A 283 2.99 8.35 -38.59
CA LEU A 283 4.39 7.91 -38.64
C LEU A 283 4.91 7.67 -40.06
N ALA A 284 4.16 7.98 -41.13
CA ALA A 284 4.51 7.58 -42.50
C ALA A 284 5.92 8.00 -42.98
N GLY A 285 6.53 9.03 -42.36
CA GLY A 285 7.90 9.47 -42.65
C GLY A 285 9.00 8.87 -41.76
N HIS A 286 8.66 8.03 -40.78
CA HIS A 286 9.64 7.45 -39.86
C HIS A 286 10.28 6.17 -40.45
N PRO A 287 11.61 5.97 -40.34
CA PRO A 287 12.30 4.79 -40.89
C PRO A 287 11.67 3.45 -40.47
N HIS A 288 11.30 3.35 -39.19
CA HIS A 288 10.71 2.14 -38.60
C HIS A 288 9.18 2.01 -38.77
N HIS A 289 8.55 2.80 -39.65
CA HIS A 289 7.10 2.77 -39.87
C HIS A 289 6.58 1.38 -40.27
N THR A 290 7.17 0.79 -41.31
CA THR A 290 6.73 -0.50 -41.87
C THR A 290 6.90 -1.65 -40.87
N GLU A 291 7.96 -1.63 -40.09
CA GLU A 291 8.23 -2.62 -39.04
C GLU A 291 7.20 -2.53 -37.93
N PHE A 292 6.86 -1.31 -37.51
CA PHE A 292 5.82 -1.10 -36.49
C PHE A 292 4.41 -1.43 -37.01
N GLU A 293 4.12 -1.15 -38.28
CA GLU A 293 2.89 -1.60 -38.94
C GLU A 293 2.78 -3.13 -38.91
N CYS A 294 3.87 -3.84 -39.23
CA CYS A 294 3.94 -5.30 -39.14
C CYS A 294 3.68 -5.79 -37.71
N ILE A 295 4.30 -5.17 -36.69
CA ILE A 295 4.05 -5.48 -35.27
C ILE A 295 2.56 -5.31 -34.94
N LEU A 296 1.93 -4.20 -35.33
CA LEU A 296 0.50 -4.00 -35.07
C LEU A 296 -0.37 -5.00 -35.85
N GLY A 297 0.06 -5.44 -37.03
CA GLY A 297 -0.56 -6.51 -37.81
C GLY A 297 -0.48 -7.88 -37.13
N GLN A 298 0.67 -8.22 -36.52
CA GLN A 298 0.84 -9.43 -35.71
C GLN A 298 -0.13 -9.43 -34.52
N LEU A 299 -0.20 -8.32 -33.77
CA LEU A 299 -1.18 -8.18 -32.70
C LEU A 299 -2.63 -8.32 -33.19
N GLY A 300 -2.93 -7.81 -34.38
CA GLY A 300 -4.26 -7.90 -35.00
C GLY A 300 -4.64 -9.31 -35.46
N SER A 301 -3.66 -10.11 -35.89
CA SER A 301 -3.85 -11.49 -36.36
C SER A 301 -3.88 -12.53 -35.23
N GLY A 302 -3.58 -12.14 -33.99
CA GLY A 302 -3.58 -13.03 -32.83
C GLY A 302 -2.19 -13.54 -32.41
N THR A 303 -1.12 -13.04 -33.03
CA THR A 303 0.27 -13.39 -32.70
C THR A 303 0.95 -12.29 -31.87
N HIS A 304 2.18 -12.52 -31.43
CA HIS A 304 3.00 -11.54 -30.71
C HIS A 304 4.30 -11.25 -31.46
N PRO A 305 4.78 -10.00 -31.42
CA PRO A 305 6.10 -9.65 -31.93
C PRO A 305 7.20 -10.26 -31.07
N THR A 306 8.36 -10.51 -31.68
CA THR A 306 9.54 -10.94 -30.94
C THR A 306 10.12 -9.77 -30.13
N PRO A 307 10.83 -10.05 -29.02
CA PRO A 307 11.51 -9.01 -28.25
C PRO A 307 12.44 -8.14 -29.10
N GLU A 308 13.14 -8.73 -30.06
CA GLU A 308 14.10 -8.03 -30.94
C GLU A 308 13.38 -7.04 -31.86
N ALA A 309 12.22 -7.43 -32.41
CA ALA A 309 11.41 -6.53 -33.23
C ALA A 309 10.92 -5.32 -32.43
N LEU A 310 10.57 -5.51 -31.15
CA LEU A 310 10.16 -4.41 -30.27
C LEU A 310 11.33 -3.46 -29.95
N ILE A 311 12.53 -3.99 -29.79
CA ILE A 311 13.74 -3.20 -29.53
C ILE A 311 14.09 -2.34 -30.75
N ALA A 312 13.95 -2.89 -31.96
CA ALA A 312 14.24 -2.18 -33.20
C ALA A 312 13.35 -0.94 -33.41
N VAL A 313 12.09 -0.98 -32.96
CA VAL A 313 11.13 0.12 -33.17
C VAL A 313 11.04 1.10 -32.00
N LYS A 314 11.94 1.04 -31.02
CA LYS A 314 11.85 1.86 -29.79
C LYS A 314 11.87 3.37 -30.06
N ASP A 315 12.53 3.82 -31.12
CA ASP A 315 12.72 5.24 -31.42
C ASP A 315 11.39 5.93 -31.81
N ILE A 316 10.43 5.16 -32.33
CA ILE A 316 9.05 5.62 -32.58
C ILE A 316 8.38 6.20 -31.33
N PHE A 317 8.80 5.73 -30.15
CA PHE A 317 8.22 6.10 -28.87
C PHE A 317 8.90 7.30 -28.22
N ALA A 318 10.07 7.72 -28.71
CA ALA A 318 10.77 8.91 -28.23
C ALA A 318 10.02 10.19 -28.64
N GLU A 319 9.50 10.23 -29.86
CA GLU A 319 8.90 11.41 -30.45
C GLU A 319 7.36 11.33 -30.58
N GLY A 320 6.73 12.44 -30.97
CA GLY A 320 5.31 12.44 -31.31
C GLY A 320 5.03 11.50 -32.49
N PRO A 321 3.91 10.77 -32.53
CA PRO A 321 2.70 10.92 -31.71
C PRO A 321 2.64 10.03 -30.46
N TYR A 322 3.66 9.20 -30.19
CA TYR A 322 3.67 8.21 -29.11
C TYR A 322 4.43 8.66 -27.87
N SER A 323 5.13 9.78 -27.92
CA SER A 323 5.72 10.44 -26.75
C SER A 323 4.66 10.77 -25.69
N LEU A 324 5.08 10.79 -24.43
CA LEU A 324 4.14 10.92 -23.30
C LEU A 324 3.36 12.24 -23.35
N LEU A 325 4.00 13.29 -23.86
CA LEU A 325 3.41 14.61 -24.06
C LEU A 325 2.53 14.65 -25.32
N GLY A 326 2.97 14.02 -26.42
CA GLY A 326 2.24 13.98 -27.70
C GLY A 326 0.98 13.10 -27.69
N MET A 327 0.89 12.15 -26.76
CA MET A 327 -0.24 11.22 -26.70
C MET A 327 -1.59 11.90 -26.35
N PRO A 328 -2.70 11.56 -27.04
CA PRO A 328 -4.04 12.06 -26.73
C PRO A 328 -4.51 11.71 -25.31
N ARG A 329 -5.38 12.54 -24.73
CA ARG A 329 -5.94 12.33 -23.38
C ARG A 329 -6.66 10.97 -23.23
N LYS A 330 -7.36 10.52 -24.28
CA LYS A 330 -8.04 9.21 -24.30
C LYS A 330 -7.02 8.07 -24.14
N HIS A 331 -5.91 8.14 -24.87
CA HIS A 331 -4.84 7.13 -24.82
C HIS A 331 -4.22 7.06 -23.42
N VAL A 332 -3.85 8.22 -22.86
CA VAL A 332 -3.31 8.34 -21.49
C VAL A 332 -4.28 7.78 -20.44
N LYS A 333 -5.59 8.05 -20.57
CA LYS A 333 -6.60 7.52 -19.65
C LYS A 333 -6.68 5.99 -19.72
N CYS A 334 -6.58 5.41 -20.91
CA CYS A 334 -6.58 3.96 -21.09
C CYS A 334 -5.30 3.31 -20.52
N LEU A 335 -4.12 3.94 -20.70
CA LEU A 335 -2.87 3.48 -20.09
C LEU A 335 -2.92 3.50 -18.56
N ILE A 336 -3.45 4.57 -17.95
CA ILE A 336 -3.65 4.64 -16.48
C ILE A 336 -4.45 3.44 -15.98
N LYS A 337 -5.55 3.11 -16.66
CA LYS A 337 -6.41 1.98 -16.28
C LYS A 337 -5.75 0.63 -16.49
N MET A 338 -5.05 0.44 -17.62
CA MET A 338 -4.31 -0.80 -17.92
C MET A 338 -3.24 -1.09 -16.87
N HIS A 339 -2.56 -0.06 -16.36
CA HIS A 339 -1.59 -0.18 -15.28
C HIS A 339 -2.21 -0.20 -13.87
N GLY A 340 -3.54 -0.16 -13.75
CA GLY A 340 -4.23 -0.20 -12.46
C GLY A 340 -3.95 1.01 -11.56
N LEU A 341 -3.61 2.16 -12.17
CA LEU A 341 -3.24 3.37 -11.44
C LEU A 341 -4.49 4.20 -11.06
N PRO A 342 -4.47 4.90 -9.92
CA PRO A 342 -5.58 5.76 -9.51
C PRO A 342 -5.80 6.91 -10.51
N ASN A 343 -7.06 7.28 -10.73
CA ASN A 343 -7.41 8.38 -11.61
C ASN A 343 -7.05 9.73 -10.98
N SER A 344 -5.85 10.23 -11.27
CA SER A 344 -5.35 11.52 -10.78
C SER A 344 -5.51 12.63 -11.83
N ILE A 345 -5.37 13.89 -11.39
CA ILE A 345 -5.25 15.06 -12.27
C ILE A 345 -3.92 14.98 -13.05
N PHE A 346 -2.83 14.53 -12.40
CA PHE A 346 -1.49 14.43 -12.98
C PHE A 346 -1.22 13.05 -13.63
N LYS A 347 -2.08 12.62 -14.56
CA LYS A 347 -2.02 11.27 -15.17
C LYS A 347 -0.67 10.94 -15.81
N ARG A 348 -0.13 11.84 -16.62
CA ARG A 348 1.15 11.61 -17.32
C ARG A 348 2.31 11.42 -16.35
N HIS A 349 2.38 12.28 -15.33
CA HIS A 349 3.38 12.15 -14.28
C HIS A 349 3.24 10.81 -13.54
N ARG A 350 2.02 10.38 -13.20
CA ARG A 350 1.80 9.07 -12.55
C ARG A 350 2.18 7.88 -13.42
N LEU A 351 1.93 7.95 -14.73
CA LEU A 351 2.41 6.94 -15.67
C LEU A 351 3.93 6.91 -15.73
N HIS A 352 4.57 8.08 -15.79
CA HIS A 352 6.02 8.19 -15.81
C HIS A 352 6.64 7.60 -14.54
N GLU A 353 6.18 8.01 -13.35
CA GLU A 353 6.64 7.45 -12.08
C GLU A 353 6.46 5.94 -12.01
N HIS A 354 5.30 5.44 -12.46
CA HIS A 354 5.04 4.01 -12.48
C HIS A 354 5.99 3.26 -13.40
N ALA A 355 6.14 3.71 -14.66
CA ALA A 355 7.03 3.08 -15.62
C ALA A 355 8.48 3.08 -15.12
N PHE A 356 8.93 4.20 -14.56
CA PHE A 356 10.27 4.35 -13.99
C PHE A 356 10.53 3.38 -12.83
N LEU A 357 9.58 3.26 -11.90
CA LEU A 357 9.72 2.32 -10.76
C LEU A 357 9.74 0.86 -11.22
N VAL A 358 8.84 0.47 -12.12
CA VAL A 358 8.79 -0.91 -12.62
C VAL A 358 10.01 -1.23 -13.49
N HIS A 359 10.51 -0.27 -14.26
CA HIS A 359 11.77 -0.43 -15.00
C HIS A 359 12.95 -0.66 -14.05
N TYR A 360 13.05 0.07 -12.93
CA TYR A 360 14.09 -0.25 -11.94
C TYR A 360 13.90 -1.60 -11.26
N MET A 361 12.67 -2.09 -11.12
CA MET A 361 12.46 -3.49 -10.69
C MET A 361 13.04 -4.47 -11.72
N ASP A 362 12.90 -4.20 -13.03
CA ASP A 362 13.49 -5.05 -14.08
C ASP A 362 15.03 -5.02 -14.05
N LEU A 363 15.62 -3.83 -13.84
CA LEU A 363 17.07 -3.71 -13.65
C LEU A 363 17.52 -4.42 -12.36
N ALA A 364 16.75 -4.35 -11.29
CA ALA A 364 17.00 -5.10 -10.05
C ALA A 364 16.94 -6.61 -10.25
N ILE A 365 15.94 -7.12 -10.97
CA ILE A 365 15.85 -8.55 -11.34
C ILE A 365 17.13 -8.99 -12.05
N THR A 366 17.64 -8.19 -12.98
CA THR A 366 18.88 -8.51 -13.71
C THR A 366 20.11 -8.52 -12.78
N ARG A 367 20.20 -7.56 -11.85
CA ARG A 367 21.28 -7.48 -10.84
C ARG A 367 21.24 -8.63 -9.84
N GLU A 368 20.05 -9.13 -9.50
CA GLU A 368 19.83 -10.25 -8.56
C GLU A 368 20.05 -11.65 -9.20
N GLY A 369 20.64 -11.70 -10.40
CA GLY A 369 20.94 -12.95 -11.11
C GLY A 369 19.87 -13.40 -12.10
N GLY A 370 18.87 -12.55 -12.38
CA GLY A 370 17.89 -12.76 -13.45
C GLY A 370 16.61 -13.48 -13.02
N VAL A 371 15.72 -13.67 -13.99
CA VAL A 371 14.33 -14.12 -13.76
C VAL A 371 14.23 -15.51 -13.12
N HIS A 372 15.18 -16.41 -13.38
CA HIS A 372 15.14 -17.79 -12.89
C HIS A 372 15.40 -17.91 -11.38
N ASN A 373 16.01 -16.90 -10.76
CA ASN A 373 16.27 -16.87 -9.31
C ASN A 373 15.08 -16.37 -8.49
N LEU A 374 14.00 -15.95 -9.15
CA LEU A 374 12.81 -15.45 -8.46
C LEU A 374 12.01 -16.61 -7.86
N SER A 375 11.54 -16.41 -6.62
CA SER A 375 10.59 -17.34 -5.99
C SER A 375 9.28 -17.40 -6.77
N SER A 376 8.51 -18.48 -6.60
CA SER A 376 7.21 -18.66 -7.26
C SER A 376 6.24 -17.50 -6.97
N GLU A 377 6.20 -16.99 -5.74
CA GLU A 377 5.38 -15.81 -5.41
C GLU A 377 5.88 -14.54 -6.12
N ALA A 378 7.20 -14.33 -6.18
CA ALA A 378 7.80 -13.18 -6.87
C ALA A 378 7.56 -13.22 -8.38
N LEU A 379 7.61 -14.40 -9.00
CA LEU A 379 7.26 -14.61 -10.41
C LEU A 379 5.80 -14.26 -10.68
N ARG A 380 4.88 -14.77 -9.87
CA ARG A 380 3.44 -14.49 -9.99
C ARG A 380 3.15 -13.00 -9.86
N TYR A 381 3.72 -12.35 -8.84
CA TYR A 381 3.58 -10.91 -8.64
C TYR A 381 4.17 -10.11 -9.80
N SER A 382 5.35 -10.49 -10.28
CA SER A 382 6.03 -9.80 -11.38
C SER A 382 5.24 -9.86 -12.68
N CYS A 383 4.67 -11.03 -13.01
CA CYS A 383 3.77 -11.21 -14.15
C CYS A 383 2.50 -10.35 -14.00
N TYR A 384 1.85 -10.44 -12.83
CA TYR A 384 0.64 -9.69 -12.51
C TYR A 384 0.83 -8.18 -12.63
N LEU A 385 1.93 -7.65 -12.08
CA LEU A 385 2.28 -6.24 -12.14
C LEU A 385 2.36 -5.75 -13.59
N ARG A 386 2.98 -6.54 -14.47
CA ARG A 386 3.22 -6.24 -15.88
C ARG A 386 2.03 -6.57 -16.79
N GLY A 387 0.90 -7.03 -16.23
CA GLY A 387 -0.36 -7.20 -16.94
C GLY A 387 -0.59 -8.59 -17.54
N LEU A 388 0.18 -9.59 -17.12
CA LEU A 388 -0.09 -11.01 -17.40
C LEU A 388 -0.87 -11.61 -16.24
N ASN A 389 -1.96 -12.35 -16.50
CA ASN A 389 -2.61 -13.15 -15.47
C ASN A 389 -1.79 -14.43 -15.18
N PRO A 390 -1.19 -14.58 -13.98
CA PRO A 390 -0.42 -15.77 -13.63
C PRO A 390 -1.28 -16.96 -13.18
N ALA A 391 -2.61 -16.83 -13.16
CA ALA A 391 -3.50 -17.92 -12.81
C ALA A 391 -3.28 -19.10 -13.77
N ASN A 392 -3.04 -20.30 -13.22
CA ASN A 392 -2.81 -21.54 -13.96
C ASN A 392 -1.57 -21.56 -14.89
N LEU A 393 -0.59 -20.67 -14.68
CA LEU A 393 0.71 -20.78 -15.34
C LEU A 393 1.68 -21.59 -14.49
N SER A 394 2.47 -22.44 -15.17
CA SER A 394 3.68 -23.04 -14.60
C SER A 394 4.76 -21.99 -14.34
N ASN A 395 5.74 -22.33 -13.49
CA ASN A 395 6.86 -21.42 -13.23
C ASN A 395 7.69 -21.19 -14.49
N GLU A 396 7.84 -22.21 -15.33
CA GLU A 396 8.60 -22.19 -16.57
C GLU A 396 7.98 -21.20 -17.57
N GLN A 397 6.66 -21.24 -17.73
CA GLN A 397 5.94 -20.29 -18.59
C GLN A 397 6.04 -18.85 -18.07
N MET A 398 5.95 -18.65 -16.75
CA MET A 398 6.13 -17.32 -16.15
C MET A 398 7.57 -16.81 -16.34
N ILE A 399 8.57 -17.68 -16.20
CA ILE A 399 9.98 -17.35 -16.42
C ILE A 399 10.22 -16.96 -17.87
N GLU A 400 9.70 -17.72 -18.83
CA GLU A 400 9.84 -17.45 -20.26
C GLU A 400 9.24 -16.09 -20.63
N TRP A 401 7.99 -15.84 -20.23
CA TRP A 401 7.31 -14.59 -20.51
C TRP A 401 8.02 -13.39 -19.87
N LEU A 402 8.43 -13.52 -18.60
CA LEU A 402 9.10 -12.44 -17.88
C LEU A 402 10.52 -12.21 -18.42
N ARG A 403 11.20 -13.24 -18.92
CA ARG A 403 12.50 -13.10 -19.61
C ARG A 403 12.35 -12.26 -20.88
N ASN A 404 11.32 -12.52 -21.68
CA ASN A 404 11.03 -11.71 -22.88
C ASN A 404 10.71 -10.27 -22.52
N TRP A 405 9.92 -10.05 -21.46
CA TRP A 405 9.65 -8.70 -20.94
C TRP A 405 10.94 -7.98 -20.53
N VAL A 406 11.74 -8.60 -19.66
CA VAL A 406 12.96 -8.00 -19.10
C VAL A 406 13.96 -7.71 -20.21
N LYS A 407 14.10 -8.59 -21.21
CA LYS A 407 14.96 -8.36 -22.37
C LYS A 407 14.63 -7.05 -23.09
N VAL A 408 13.35 -6.78 -23.33
CA VAL A 408 12.93 -5.51 -23.94
C VAL A 408 13.10 -4.37 -22.96
N SER A 409 12.66 -4.51 -21.71
CA SER A 409 12.66 -3.39 -20.78
C SER A 409 14.05 -2.89 -20.40
N THR A 410 15.05 -3.76 -20.28
CA THR A 410 16.43 -3.36 -19.99
C THR A 410 17.09 -2.61 -21.14
N SER A 411 16.56 -2.75 -22.37
CA SER A 411 17.05 -2.02 -23.55
C SER A 411 16.46 -0.60 -23.66
N ILE A 412 15.41 -0.31 -22.88
CA ILE A 412 14.68 0.96 -22.94
C ILE A 412 15.43 2.03 -22.16
N GLN A 413 15.78 3.11 -22.85
CA GLN A 413 16.20 4.36 -22.23
C GLN A 413 14.96 5.20 -21.90
N GLY A 414 15.07 6.16 -20.97
CA GLY A 414 13.85 6.81 -20.51
C GLY A 414 13.25 7.81 -21.50
N GLU A 415 13.90 8.13 -22.62
CA GLU A 415 13.23 8.78 -23.76
C GLU A 415 12.18 7.85 -24.41
N HIS A 416 12.42 6.54 -24.43
CA HIS A 416 11.48 5.53 -24.92
C HIS A 416 10.58 4.97 -23.81
N ILE A 417 10.42 5.66 -22.68
CA ILE A 417 9.62 5.16 -21.53
C ILE A 417 8.15 4.90 -21.89
N THR A 418 7.65 5.51 -22.96
CA THR A 418 6.31 5.21 -23.47
C THR A 418 6.24 3.83 -24.09
N LEU A 419 7.29 3.30 -24.75
CA LEU A 419 7.32 1.90 -25.18
C LEU A 419 7.10 0.97 -23.99
N PHE A 420 7.79 1.23 -22.88
CA PHE A 420 7.65 0.48 -21.63
C PHE A 420 6.19 0.44 -21.17
N LEU A 421 5.49 1.58 -21.22
CA LEU A 421 4.07 1.67 -20.86
C LEU A 421 3.15 0.86 -21.79
N HIS A 422 3.56 0.54 -23.02
CA HIS A 422 2.79 -0.25 -23.97
C HIS A 422 3.17 -1.75 -23.99
N LEU A 423 4.26 -2.14 -23.34
CA LEU A 423 4.69 -3.55 -23.25
C LEU A 423 3.60 -4.53 -22.79
N PRO A 424 2.67 -4.20 -21.85
CA PRO A 424 1.60 -5.13 -21.47
C PRO A 424 0.71 -5.57 -22.63
N ILE A 425 0.58 -4.72 -23.66
CA ILE A 425 -0.18 -5.05 -24.88
C ILE A 425 0.72 -5.71 -25.90
N LEU A 426 1.90 -5.14 -26.13
CA LEU A 426 2.83 -5.66 -27.14
C LEU A 426 3.22 -7.12 -26.87
N LEU A 427 3.41 -7.49 -25.60
CA LEU A 427 3.79 -8.85 -25.20
C LEU A 427 2.63 -9.68 -24.60
N GLY A 428 1.53 -9.05 -24.22
CA GLY A 428 0.48 -9.69 -23.41
C GLY A 428 -0.93 -9.69 -24.02
N TYR A 429 -1.16 -9.00 -25.14
CA TYR A 429 -2.53 -8.81 -25.67
C TYR A 429 -3.21 -10.11 -26.09
N ASN A 430 -2.53 -10.94 -26.88
CA ASN A 430 -3.02 -12.22 -27.37
C ASN A 430 -2.64 -13.42 -26.47
N HIS A 431 -2.17 -13.17 -25.24
CA HIS A 431 -1.78 -14.28 -24.36
C HIS A 431 -3.03 -15.08 -23.94
N PRO A 432 -3.06 -16.43 -24.09
CA PRO A 432 -4.26 -17.25 -23.84
C PRO A 432 -4.90 -17.01 -22.48
N ASN A 433 -4.11 -16.91 -21.41
CA ASN A 433 -4.64 -16.62 -20.07
C ASN A 433 -5.30 -15.25 -19.94
N ASN A 434 -4.79 -14.23 -20.62
CA ASN A 434 -5.41 -12.91 -20.59
C ASN A 434 -6.76 -12.94 -21.32
N TRP A 435 -6.85 -13.64 -22.46
CA TRP A 435 -8.13 -13.87 -23.14
C TRP A 435 -9.11 -14.69 -22.32
N LYS A 436 -8.67 -15.78 -21.70
CA LYS A 436 -9.50 -16.57 -20.78
C LYS A 436 -10.05 -15.73 -19.64
N THR A 437 -9.26 -14.79 -19.11
CA THR A 437 -9.70 -13.87 -18.04
C THR A 437 -10.79 -12.91 -18.51
N ILE A 438 -10.70 -12.42 -19.75
CA ILE A 438 -11.70 -11.49 -20.31
C ILE A 438 -12.98 -12.21 -20.73
N TYR A 439 -12.86 -13.39 -21.37
CA TYR A 439 -13.95 -14.04 -22.11
C TYR A 439 -14.40 -15.38 -21.54
N GLY A 440 -13.61 -16.03 -20.68
CA GLY A 440 -13.80 -17.41 -20.22
C GLY A 440 -14.94 -17.64 -19.22
N HIS A 441 -15.89 -16.70 -19.07
CA HIS A 441 -16.97 -16.77 -18.08
C HIS A 441 -18.37 -16.94 -18.69
N LYS A 442 -18.48 -17.47 -19.92
CA LYS A 442 -19.77 -17.64 -20.61
C LYS A 442 -20.32 -19.07 -20.65
N THR A 443 -19.71 -20.05 -19.99
CA THR A 443 -20.06 -21.48 -20.21
C THR A 443 -20.32 -22.31 -18.95
N ASP A 444 -20.59 -21.72 -17.78
CA ASP A 444 -20.89 -22.51 -16.56
C ASP A 444 -22.28 -22.24 -15.99
N GLY A 445 -23.25 -21.89 -16.84
CA GLY A 445 -24.62 -21.70 -16.39
C GLY A 445 -25.60 -21.37 -17.50
N VAL A 446 -25.90 -22.35 -18.36
CA VAL A 446 -27.25 -22.74 -18.81
C VAL A 446 -27.19 -24.21 -19.17
#